data_AF-A0AAW8ZMX3-F1
#
_entry.id   AF-A0AAW8ZMX3-F1
#
_cell.length_a   1.000
_cell.length_b   1.000
_cell.length_c   1.000
_cell.angle_alpha   90.00
_cell.angle_beta   90.00
_cell.angle_gamma   90.00
#
_symmetry.space_group_name_H-M   'P 1'
#
loop_
_entity.id
_entity.type
_entity.pdbx_description
1 polymer ?
#
loop_
_entity_poly.entity_id
_entity_poly.type
_entity_poly.pdbx_seq_one_letter_code
_entity_poly.pdbx_strand_id
1 'polypeptide(L)'
;MTQTTSPATEATAEADVEAGGRGLAKLNPSPRKAFEVTVTLDKAPGTFGLVQGAAQYDVSNEAECGKIQAETGTAGRITSQEDFALKKISDTEYRGTVYLDLMQDEDYYGRGVCHWEFSGASVLLKATGAEEETRFLSFIEGKTVTAQQPQTKYYWSERYPRSEMSDFPDMGKLELDDFKPEIRDKLFTITLAAKEVAP
;
A
#
# COMPACT_ATOMS: atom_id res chain seq x y z
N MET A 1 19.70 -4.00 -27.85
CA MET A 1 20.89 -3.71 -27.02
C MET A 1 20.47 -4.00 -25.60
N THR A 2 20.89 -5.14 -25.04
CA THR A 2 20.68 -5.47 -23.64
C THR A 2 21.45 -4.45 -22.81
N GLN A 3 20.75 -3.56 -22.10
CA GLN A 3 21.40 -2.62 -21.20
C GLN A 3 21.85 -3.42 -19.98
N THR A 4 23.14 -3.78 -19.93
CA THR A 4 23.73 -4.24 -18.68
C THR A 4 23.95 -3.01 -17.81
N THR A 5 23.13 -2.86 -16.77
CA THR A 5 23.24 -1.79 -15.79
C THR A 5 24.60 -1.86 -15.09
N SER A 6 25.27 -0.72 -14.92
CA SER A 6 26.60 -0.67 -14.28
C SER A 6 26.48 -0.96 -12.78
N PRO A 7 27.47 -1.61 -12.13
CA PRO A 7 27.46 -1.86 -10.69
C PRO A 7 27.24 -0.60 -9.83
N ALA A 8 27.76 0.55 -10.27
CA ALA A 8 27.55 1.82 -9.58
C ALA A 8 26.08 2.31 -9.66
N THR A 9 25.43 2.08 -10.79
CA THR A 9 24.01 2.41 -11.00
C THR A 9 23.13 1.51 -10.15
N GLU A 10 23.44 0.21 -10.06
CA GLU A 10 22.73 -0.72 -9.19
C GLU A 10 22.87 -0.36 -7.70
N ALA A 11 24.08 -0.03 -7.23
CA ALA A 11 24.28 0.39 -5.84
C ALA A 11 23.52 1.68 -5.50
N THR A 12 23.43 2.60 -6.46
CA THR A 12 22.62 3.83 -6.30
C THR A 12 21.13 3.49 -6.24
N ALA A 13 20.67 2.54 -7.05
CA ALA A 13 19.28 2.09 -7.04
C ALA A 13 18.92 1.34 -5.75
N GLU A 14 19.82 0.52 -5.21
CA GLU A 14 19.63 -0.13 -3.90
C GLU A 14 19.50 0.90 -2.78
N ALA A 15 20.37 1.92 -2.77
CA ALA A 15 20.26 3.02 -1.81
C ALA A 15 18.97 3.84 -1.98
N ASP A 16 18.48 4.02 -3.20
CA ASP A 16 17.19 4.65 -3.48
C ASP A 16 16.02 3.83 -2.89
N VAL A 17 16.02 2.51 -3.07
CA VAL A 17 15.01 1.62 -2.47
C VAL A 17 15.03 1.70 -0.93
N GLU A 18 16.22 1.69 -0.31
CA GLU A 18 16.35 1.86 1.15
C GLU A 18 15.84 3.22 1.63
N ALA A 19 15.87 4.24 0.77
CA ALA A 19 15.30 5.56 1.05
C ALA A 19 13.80 5.68 0.73
N GLY A 20 13.14 4.58 0.33
CA GLY A 20 11.72 4.55 -0.05
C GLY A 20 11.44 4.92 -1.51
N GLY A 21 12.48 5.00 -2.34
CA GLY A 21 12.37 5.13 -3.79
C GLY A 21 12.10 3.79 -4.48
N ARG A 22 12.27 3.76 -5.80
CA ARG A 22 11.92 2.59 -6.65
C ARG A 22 13.14 1.90 -7.25
N GLY A 23 14.34 2.41 -6.96
CA GLY A 23 15.57 1.94 -7.56
C GLY A 23 15.58 2.10 -9.07
N LEU A 24 15.74 0.99 -9.79
CA LEU A 24 15.73 0.98 -11.26
C LEU A 24 14.33 1.01 -11.86
N ALA A 25 13.30 0.75 -11.05
CA ALA A 25 11.93 0.63 -11.53
C ALA A 25 11.40 1.96 -12.08
N LYS A 26 10.64 1.88 -13.17
CA LYS A 26 10.05 3.05 -13.84
C LYS A 26 8.54 3.04 -13.75
N LEU A 27 7.97 4.22 -13.89
CA LEU A 27 6.53 4.41 -14.01
C LEU A 27 6.12 4.30 -15.48
N ASN A 28 5.00 3.64 -15.72
CA ASN A 28 4.31 3.67 -17.00
C ASN A 28 3.93 5.13 -17.33
N PRO A 29 4.38 5.69 -18.46
CA PRO A 29 4.10 7.09 -18.80
C PRO A 29 2.63 7.35 -19.16
N SER A 30 1.81 6.32 -19.33
CA SER A 30 0.39 6.44 -19.67
C SER A 30 -0.41 5.25 -19.12
N PRO A 31 -0.57 5.14 -17.79
CA PRO A 31 -1.31 4.05 -17.17
C PRO A 31 -2.80 4.12 -17.54
N ARG A 32 -3.44 2.97 -17.70
CA ARG A 32 -4.82 2.86 -18.24
C ARG A 32 -5.78 2.11 -17.32
N LYS A 33 -5.30 1.29 -16.40
CA LYS A 33 -6.14 0.45 -15.53
C LYS A 33 -6.49 1.19 -14.23
N ALA A 34 -7.33 2.21 -14.34
CA ALA A 34 -7.70 3.09 -13.22
C ALA A 34 -8.77 2.47 -12.31
N PHE A 35 -8.56 2.56 -11.00
CA PHE A 35 -9.53 2.17 -9.98
C PHE A 35 -9.71 3.31 -8.97
N GLU A 36 -10.95 3.72 -8.71
CA GLU A 36 -11.28 4.64 -7.61
C GLU A 36 -11.36 3.84 -6.31
N VAL A 37 -10.43 4.08 -5.40
CA VAL A 37 -10.41 3.56 -4.04
C VAL A 37 -11.23 4.48 -3.15
N THR A 38 -12.21 3.92 -2.45
CA THR A 38 -13.02 4.59 -1.44
C THR A 38 -12.64 4.05 -0.06
N VAL A 39 -12.38 4.97 0.88
CA VAL A 39 -12.21 4.70 2.30
C VAL A 39 -13.46 5.17 3.02
N THR A 40 -14.10 4.29 3.77
CA THR A 40 -15.28 4.62 4.57
C THR A 40 -15.02 4.31 6.04
N LEU A 41 -15.37 5.24 6.91
CA LEU A 41 -15.24 5.11 8.36
C LEU A 41 -16.64 4.99 8.99
N ASP A 42 -16.87 3.95 9.79
CA ASP A 42 -18.07 3.82 10.62
C ASP A 42 -17.69 3.92 12.10
N LYS A 43 -18.48 4.70 12.85
CA LYS A 43 -18.31 4.93 14.31
C LYS A 43 -16.92 5.39 14.72
N ALA A 44 -16.22 6.16 13.88
CA ALA A 44 -14.90 6.69 14.20
C ALA A 44 -14.92 7.45 15.56
N PRO A 45 -13.93 7.23 16.45
CA PRO A 45 -13.88 7.86 17.78
C PRO A 45 -13.63 9.37 17.73
N GLY A 46 -13.17 9.88 16.60
CA GLY A 46 -12.88 11.29 16.37
C GLY A 46 -12.52 11.53 14.90
N THR A 47 -12.13 12.77 14.60
CA THR A 47 -11.73 13.15 13.23
C THR A 47 -10.33 12.65 12.90
N PHE A 48 -10.08 12.29 11.64
CA PHE A 48 -8.75 11.97 11.15
C PHE A 48 -8.21 13.13 10.31
N GLY A 49 -7.19 13.81 10.82
CA GLY A 49 -6.53 14.95 10.18
C GLY A 49 -5.48 14.53 9.14
N LEU A 50 -4.95 13.31 9.26
CA LEU A 50 -4.04 12.72 8.29
C LEU A 50 -4.64 11.41 7.77
N VAL A 51 -4.83 11.32 6.46
CA VAL A 51 -5.25 10.11 5.74
C VAL A 51 -4.36 9.98 4.51
N GLN A 52 -3.47 9.00 4.52
CA GLN A 52 -2.52 8.72 3.44
C GLN A 52 -2.87 7.39 2.78
N GLY A 53 -2.75 7.33 1.45
CA GLY A 53 -2.94 6.11 0.67
C GLY A 53 -1.64 5.72 -0.02
N ALA A 54 -1.32 4.43 -0.03
CA ALA A 54 -0.19 3.89 -0.77
C ALA A 54 -0.60 2.64 -1.55
N ALA A 55 -0.18 2.56 -2.82
CA ALA A 55 -0.37 1.41 -3.69
C ALA A 55 0.89 0.56 -3.69
N GLN A 56 0.73 -0.75 -3.53
CA GLN A 56 1.82 -1.71 -3.50
C GLN A 56 1.90 -2.45 -4.81
N TYR A 57 3.11 -2.56 -5.35
CA TYR A 57 3.42 -3.33 -6.54
C TYR A 57 4.58 -4.27 -6.26
N ASP A 58 4.53 -5.47 -6.81
CA ASP A 58 5.60 -6.45 -6.71
C ASP A 58 5.82 -7.08 -8.09
N VAL A 59 7.07 -7.45 -8.39
CA VAL A 59 7.39 -8.20 -9.60
C VAL A 59 7.04 -9.67 -9.38
N SER A 60 6.33 -10.31 -10.31
CA SER A 60 5.89 -11.70 -10.14
C SER A 60 6.88 -12.75 -10.66
N ASN A 61 7.92 -12.31 -11.40
CA ASN A 61 8.93 -13.16 -12.04
C ASN A 61 10.38 -12.73 -11.68
N GLU A 62 10.61 -12.39 -10.41
CA GLU A 62 11.88 -11.84 -9.91
C GLU A 62 13.05 -12.82 -10.13
N ALA A 63 12.79 -14.13 -10.02
CA ALA A 63 13.80 -15.17 -10.23
C ALA A 63 14.39 -15.12 -11.65
N GLU A 64 13.53 -14.85 -12.64
CA GLU A 64 13.91 -14.75 -14.05
C GLU A 64 14.58 -13.41 -14.38
N CYS A 65 14.04 -12.29 -13.89
CA CYS A 65 14.42 -10.96 -14.36
C CYS A 65 15.31 -10.15 -13.40
N GLY A 66 15.28 -10.45 -12.10
CA GLY A 66 15.81 -9.58 -11.04
C GLY A 66 17.32 -9.69 -10.80
N LYS A 67 17.87 -8.91 -9.88
CA LYS A 67 19.29 -9.07 -9.49
C LYS A 67 19.48 -10.30 -8.61
N ILE A 68 20.43 -11.17 -8.98
CA ILE A 68 20.84 -12.29 -8.13
C ILE A 68 21.79 -11.79 -7.04
N GLN A 69 21.42 -12.00 -5.79
CA GLN A 69 22.26 -11.70 -4.63
C GLN A 69 23.38 -12.74 -4.54
N ALA A 70 24.62 -12.27 -4.39
CA ALA A 70 25.79 -13.16 -4.39
C ALA A 70 25.81 -14.08 -3.16
N GLU A 71 25.26 -13.61 -2.04
CA GLU A 71 25.26 -14.26 -0.74
C GLU A 71 24.30 -15.45 -0.68
N THR A 72 23.14 -15.31 -1.32
CA THR A 72 22.04 -16.29 -1.26
C THR A 72 21.90 -17.09 -2.56
N GLY A 73 22.43 -16.56 -3.68
CA GLY A 73 22.24 -17.13 -5.01
C GLY A 73 20.81 -16.99 -5.54
N THR A 74 19.94 -16.23 -4.85
CA THR A 74 18.55 -16.01 -5.24
C THR A 74 18.32 -14.58 -5.72
N ALA A 75 17.27 -14.36 -6.51
CA ALA A 75 16.85 -13.00 -6.84
C ALA A 75 16.39 -12.26 -5.58
N GLY A 76 16.75 -10.98 -5.46
CA GLY A 76 16.17 -10.08 -4.47
C GLY A 76 14.72 -9.74 -4.83
N ARG A 77 13.89 -9.47 -3.81
CA ARG A 77 12.53 -8.98 -4.00
C ARG A 77 12.56 -7.63 -4.71
N ILE A 78 11.70 -7.43 -5.70
CA ILE A 78 11.56 -6.16 -6.42
C ILE A 78 10.16 -5.65 -6.16
N THR A 79 10.09 -4.52 -5.45
CA THR A 79 8.85 -4.01 -4.88
C THR A 79 8.84 -2.49 -4.97
N SER A 80 7.65 -1.90 -5.13
CA SER A 80 7.47 -0.45 -5.16
C SER A 80 6.22 -0.06 -4.39
N GLN A 81 6.33 0.99 -3.58
CA GLN A 81 5.21 1.59 -2.89
C GLN A 81 4.99 3.00 -3.41
N GLU A 82 3.81 3.25 -3.98
CA GLU A 82 3.45 4.51 -4.62
C GLU A 82 2.36 5.22 -3.84
N ASP A 83 2.68 6.40 -3.30
CA ASP A 83 1.67 7.24 -2.67
C ASP A 83 0.61 7.66 -3.70
N PHE A 84 -0.65 7.61 -3.30
CA PHE A 84 -1.76 8.15 -4.09
C PHE A 84 -2.59 9.11 -3.25
N ALA A 85 -3.03 10.20 -3.89
CA ALA A 85 -3.77 11.24 -3.21
C ALA A 85 -5.18 10.76 -2.85
N LEU A 86 -5.52 10.84 -1.55
CA LEU A 86 -6.87 10.66 -1.04
C LEU A 86 -7.52 12.03 -0.80
N LYS A 87 -8.57 12.32 -1.55
CA LYS A 87 -9.40 13.51 -1.35
C LYS A 87 -10.45 13.21 -0.29
N LYS A 88 -10.53 14.07 0.73
CA LYS A 88 -11.62 14.06 1.71
C LYS A 88 -12.94 14.47 1.05
N ILE A 89 -13.93 13.58 1.11
CA ILE A 89 -15.30 13.83 0.62
C ILE A 89 -16.20 14.25 1.78
N SER A 90 -16.04 13.61 2.94
CA SER A 90 -16.70 13.95 4.21
C SER A 90 -15.79 13.59 5.38
N ASP A 91 -16.24 13.77 6.62
CA ASP A 91 -15.50 13.30 7.80
C ASP A 91 -15.35 11.78 7.87
N THR A 92 -16.18 11.04 7.12
CA THR A 92 -16.22 9.58 7.13
C THR A 92 -15.90 8.95 5.77
N GLU A 93 -15.59 9.75 4.74
CA GLU A 93 -15.36 9.25 3.39
C GLU A 93 -14.20 9.96 2.69
N TYR A 94 -13.30 9.17 2.11
CA TYR A 94 -12.16 9.63 1.32
C TYR A 94 -12.09 8.84 0.02
N ARG A 95 -11.66 9.49 -1.07
CA ARG A 95 -11.53 8.85 -2.39
C ARG A 95 -10.22 9.20 -3.06
N GLY A 96 -9.63 8.23 -3.75
CA GLY A 96 -8.41 8.41 -4.52
C GLY A 96 -8.38 7.45 -5.70
N THR A 97 -7.45 7.65 -6.62
CA THR A 97 -7.30 6.80 -7.80
C THR A 97 -5.97 6.07 -7.74
N VAL A 98 -6.01 4.76 -7.97
CA VAL A 98 -4.83 3.92 -8.18
C VAL A 98 -4.85 3.37 -9.60
N TYR A 99 -3.68 3.08 -10.15
CA TYR A 99 -3.56 2.44 -11.45
C TYR A 99 -2.91 1.07 -11.30
N LEU A 100 -3.57 0.01 -11.75
CA LEU A 100 -3.03 -1.34 -11.60
C LEU A 100 -1.78 -1.56 -12.48
N ASP A 101 -1.64 -0.78 -13.55
CA ASP A 101 -0.53 -0.78 -14.51
C ASP A 101 0.38 0.46 -14.35
N LEU A 102 0.49 0.99 -13.12
CA LEU A 102 1.32 2.16 -12.82
C LEU A 102 2.81 1.88 -13.03
N MET A 103 3.27 0.70 -12.65
CA MET A 103 4.66 0.29 -12.81
C MET A 103 4.91 -0.20 -14.24
N GLN A 104 6.09 0.12 -14.77
CA GLN A 104 6.47 -0.25 -16.13
C GLN A 104 7.15 -1.61 -16.16
N ASP A 105 6.66 -2.52 -17.00
CA ASP A 105 7.40 -3.73 -17.34
C ASP A 105 8.65 -3.38 -18.14
N GLU A 106 9.83 -3.75 -17.64
CA GLU A 106 11.11 -3.49 -18.30
C GLU A 106 12.18 -4.50 -17.86
N ASP A 107 13.22 -4.67 -18.68
CA ASP A 107 14.42 -5.42 -18.35
C ASP A 107 15.41 -4.53 -17.57
N TYR A 108 15.27 -4.52 -16.25
CA TYR A 108 16.05 -3.65 -15.36
C TYR A 108 17.49 -4.12 -15.13
N TYR A 109 17.73 -5.43 -15.22
CA TYR A 109 19.00 -6.07 -14.86
C TYR A 109 19.67 -6.81 -16.04
N GLY A 110 19.13 -6.70 -17.25
CA GLY A 110 19.65 -7.37 -18.45
C GLY A 110 19.43 -8.88 -18.46
N ARG A 111 18.49 -9.39 -17.65
CA ARG A 111 18.17 -10.83 -17.50
C ARG A 111 16.83 -11.21 -18.11
N GLY A 112 16.04 -10.22 -18.54
CA GLY A 112 14.70 -10.40 -19.08
C GLY A 112 13.74 -9.36 -18.50
N VAL A 113 12.53 -9.28 -19.09
CA VAL A 113 11.52 -8.31 -18.64
C VAL A 113 10.99 -8.71 -17.27
N CYS A 114 11.03 -7.78 -16.31
CA CYS A 114 10.30 -7.89 -15.06
C CYS A 114 8.84 -7.51 -15.27
N HIS A 115 7.93 -8.38 -14.85
CA HIS A 115 6.49 -8.20 -14.93
C HIS A 115 5.94 -7.73 -13.58
N TRP A 116 5.40 -6.51 -13.56
CA TRP A 116 4.83 -5.91 -12.39
C TRP A 116 3.38 -6.31 -12.19
N GLU A 117 3.02 -6.56 -10.95
CA GLU A 117 1.64 -6.81 -10.51
C GLU A 117 1.25 -5.84 -9.40
N PHE A 118 0.00 -5.37 -9.45
CA PHE A 118 -0.59 -4.62 -8.35
C PHE A 118 -0.95 -5.58 -7.22
N SER A 119 -0.26 -5.46 -6.10
CA SER A 119 -0.42 -6.32 -4.92
C SER A 119 -1.55 -5.86 -4.01
N GLY A 120 -1.87 -4.56 -3.99
CA GLY A 120 -2.95 -4.00 -3.20
C GLY A 120 -2.77 -2.52 -2.87
N ALA A 121 -3.68 -1.99 -2.05
CA ALA A 121 -3.60 -0.62 -1.57
C ALA A 121 -3.73 -0.58 -0.04
N SER A 122 -2.94 0.26 0.61
CA SER A 122 -3.04 0.55 2.04
C SER A 122 -3.53 1.97 2.28
N VAL A 123 -4.07 2.18 3.48
CA VAL A 123 -4.33 3.50 4.05
C VAL A 123 -3.77 3.59 5.44
N LEU A 124 -3.23 4.76 5.77
CA LEU A 124 -2.76 5.14 7.10
C LEU A 124 -3.59 6.33 7.58
N LEU A 125 -4.19 6.19 8.76
CA LEU A 125 -4.96 7.25 9.39
C LEU A 125 -4.35 7.64 10.75
N LYS A 126 -4.19 8.95 10.97
CA LYS A 126 -3.81 9.55 12.27
C LYS A 126 -4.76 10.70 12.63
N ALA A 127 -4.92 10.95 13.93
CA ALA A 127 -5.88 11.92 14.44
C ALA A 127 -5.54 13.35 14.00
N THR A 128 -4.28 13.75 14.12
CA THR A 128 -3.75 15.03 13.66
C THR A 128 -2.55 14.87 12.71
N GLY A 129 -1.91 13.69 12.73
CA GLY A 129 -0.69 13.42 11.98
C GLY A 129 0.58 13.50 12.83
N ALA A 130 0.45 13.73 14.14
CA ALA A 130 1.60 13.76 15.04
C ALA A 130 2.30 12.39 15.13
N GLU A 131 3.62 12.39 15.30
CA GLU A 131 4.44 11.19 15.23
C GLU A 131 4.01 10.16 16.28
N GLU A 132 3.70 10.61 17.48
CA GLU A 132 3.35 9.78 18.62
C GLU A 132 1.94 9.17 18.58
N GLU A 133 1.09 9.57 17.63
CA GLU A 133 -0.26 9.05 17.47
C GLU A 133 -0.27 7.61 16.93
N THR A 134 -1.32 6.88 17.30
CA THR A 134 -1.62 5.56 16.74
C THR A 134 -1.76 5.65 15.23
N ARG A 135 -1.07 4.77 14.50
CA ARG A 135 -1.24 4.56 13.07
C ARG A 135 -2.29 3.49 12.84
N PHE A 136 -3.49 3.90 12.43
CA PHE A 136 -4.50 2.94 11.99
C PHE A 136 -4.24 2.58 10.53
N LEU A 137 -3.91 1.31 10.31
CA LEU A 137 -3.45 0.78 9.03
C LEU A 137 -4.48 -0.22 8.51
N SER A 138 -4.97 0.00 7.30
CA SER A 138 -5.81 -0.96 6.57
C SER A 138 -5.18 -1.23 5.22
N PHE A 139 -5.29 -2.47 4.73
CA PHE A 139 -4.75 -2.89 3.44
C PHE A 139 -5.76 -3.79 2.75
N ILE A 140 -6.05 -3.54 1.48
CA ILE A 140 -6.90 -4.35 0.61
C ILE A 140 -6.05 -5.00 -0.48
N GLU A 141 -6.13 -6.33 -0.59
CA GLU A 141 -5.38 -7.09 -1.59
C GLU A 141 -5.83 -6.77 -3.03
N GLY A 142 -4.90 -6.84 -3.98
CA GLY A 142 -5.14 -6.57 -5.40
C GLY A 142 -6.23 -7.46 -6.00
N LYS A 143 -6.32 -8.72 -5.55
CA LYS A 143 -7.40 -9.65 -5.95
C LYS A 143 -8.78 -9.18 -5.47
N THR A 144 -8.86 -8.56 -4.30
CA THR A 144 -10.11 -8.03 -3.73
C THR A 144 -10.50 -6.73 -4.43
N VAL A 145 -9.52 -5.88 -4.76
CA VAL A 145 -9.69 -4.66 -5.58
C VAL A 145 -10.23 -5.00 -6.97
N THR A 146 -9.60 -5.96 -7.68
CA THR A 146 -10.03 -6.37 -9.02
C THR A 146 -11.38 -7.08 -9.02
N ALA A 147 -11.70 -7.83 -7.96
CA ALA A 147 -13.03 -8.38 -7.74
C ALA A 147 -14.08 -7.31 -7.33
N GLN A 148 -13.66 -6.06 -7.12
CA GLN A 148 -14.48 -4.93 -6.67
C GLN A 148 -15.29 -5.24 -5.40
N GLN A 149 -14.70 -6.05 -4.51
CA GLN A 149 -15.30 -6.39 -3.24
C GLN A 149 -14.81 -5.42 -2.16
N PRO A 150 -15.70 -4.95 -1.27
CA PRO A 150 -15.27 -4.18 -0.11
C PRO A 150 -14.56 -5.09 0.90
N GLN A 151 -13.59 -4.54 1.62
CA GLN A 151 -12.97 -5.16 2.78
C GLN A 151 -13.10 -4.24 3.98
N THR A 152 -13.73 -4.74 5.04
CA THR A 152 -13.90 -4.02 6.30
C THR A 152 -12.97 -4.61 7.35
N LYS A 153 -12.26 -3.74 8.07
CA LYS A 153 -11.53 -4.08 9.29
C LYS A 153 -12.11 -3.34 10.48
N TYR A 154 -12.02 -3.97 11.64
CA TYR A 154 -12.47 -3.45 12.92
C TYR A 154 -11.28 -3.01 13.76
N TYR A 155 -11.45 -1.91 14.48
CA TYR A 155 -10.41 -1.27 15.28
C TYR A 155 -10.98 -0.87 16.64
N TRP A 156 -10.15 -0.96 17.69
CA TRP A 156 -10.58 -0.60 19.03
C TRP A 156 -10.48 0.92 19.24
N SER A 157 -11.61 1.56 19.52
CA SER A 157 -11.74 3.01 19.58
C SER A 157 -10.86 3.67 20.64
N GLU A 158 -10.60 2.98 21.76
CA GLU A 158 -9.80 3.51 22.89
C GLU A 158 -8.30 3.67 22.54
N ARG A 159 -7.87 3.18 21.36
CA ARG A 159 -6.50 3.40 20.85
C ARG A 159 -6.35 4.75 20.14
N TYR A 160 -7.44 5.50 19.97
CA TYR A 160 -7.42 6.83 19.40
C TYR A 160 -7.32 7.90 20.51
N PRO A 161 -6.51 8.97 20.35
CA PRO A 161 -5.55 9.16 19.27
C PRO A 161 -4.21 8.44 19.55
N ARG A 162 -3.98 7.96 20.77
CA ARG A 162 -2.73 7.33 21.22
C ARG A 162 -3.03 6.02 21.96
N SER A 163 -2.15 5.05 21.75
CA SER A 163 -2.21 3.72 22.38
C SER A 163 -1.03 3.55 23.36
N GLU A 164 -0.77 2.30 23.74
CA GLU A 164 0.22 1.86 24.74
C GLU A 164 1.65 2.36 24.48
N MET A 165 1.98 2.69 23.23
CA MET A 165 3.28 3.24 22.85
C MET A 165 3.17 4.31 21.76
N SER A 166 4.20 5.14 21.67
CA SER A 166 4.37 6.12 20.58
C SER A 166 4.36 5.42 19.22
N ASP A 167 3.69 6.03 18.24
CA ASP A 167 3.60 5.54 16.86
C ASP A 167 3.08 4.10 16.74
N PHE A 168 2.17 3.71 17.64
CA PHE A 168 1.63 2.35 17.71
C PHE A 168 0.96 1.94 16.39
N PRO A 169 1.40 0.83 15.74
CA PRO A 169 0.79 0.34 14.50
C PRO A 169 -0.44 -0.52 14.79
N ASP A 170 -1.64 0.04 14.64
CA ASP A 170 -2.88 -0.73 14.73
C ASP A 170 -3.33 -1.22 13.35
N MET A 171 -3.18 -2.53 13.11
CA MET A 171 -3.56 -3.20 11.85
C MET A 171 -5.04 -3.60 11.79
N GLY A 172 -5.79 -3.38 12.87
CA GLY A 172 -7.16 -3.84 13.04
C GLY A 172 -7.27 -5.36 12.96
N LYS A 173 -8.51 -5.85 12.90
CA LYS A 173 -8.80 -7.27 12.64
C LYS A 173 -9.96 -7.42 11.67
N LEU A 174 -10.00 -8.54 10.94
CA LEU A 174 -11.05 -8.81 9.96
C LEU A 174 -12.34 -9.30 10.62
N GLU A 175 -12.22 -10.08 11.70
CA GLU A 175 -13.37 -10.70 12.34
C GLU A 175 -13.69 -10.04 13.68
N LEU A 176 -14.98 -9.82 13.94
CA LEU A 176 -15.47 -9.29 15.21
C LEU A 176 -15.10 -10.22 16.39
N ASP A 177 -15.04 -11.53 16.12
CA ASP A 177 -14.75 -12.55 17.13
C ASP A 177 -13.30 -12.55 17.61
N ASP A 178 -12.40 -11.93 16.87
CA ASP A 178 -11.02 -11.74 17.32
C ASP A 178 -10.91 -10.69 18.45
N PHE A 179 -11.98 -9.95 18.71
CA PHE A 179 -12.09 -9.03 19.83
C PHE A 179 -12.85 -9.68 20.99
N LYS A 180 -12.38 -9.43 22.23
CA LYS A 180 -13.07 -9.87 23.44
C LYS A 180 -14.50 -9.35 23.45
N PRO A 181 -15.49 -10.11 23.96
CA PRO A 181 -16.88 -9.66 24.00
C PRO A 181 -17.05 -8.27 24.62
N GLU A 182 -16.29 -7.94 25.67
CA GLU A 182 -16.39 -6.66 26.40
C GLU A 182 -15.95 -5.42 25.60
N ILE A 183 -15.33 -5.56 24.43
CA ILE A 183 -14.83 -4.44 23.62
C ILE A 183 -15.54 -4.29 22.27
N ARG A 184 -16.44 -5.22 21.91
CA ARG A 184 -17.11 -5.26 20.59
C ARG A 184 -18.05 -4.08 20.34
N ASP A 185 -18.59 -3.49 21.40
CA ASP A 185 -19.39 -2.26 21.38
C ASP A 185 -18.55 -0.98 21.24
N LYS A 186 -17.23 -1.08 21.43
CA LYS A 186 -16.26 0.02 21.33
C LYS A 186 -15.41 -0.05 20.07
N LEU A 187 -15.92 -0.66 19.02
CA LEU A 187 -15.21 -0.77 17.74
C LEU A 187 -15.69 0.28 16.75
N PHE A 188 -14.73 0.79 15.98
CA PHE A 188 -14.99 1.52 14.75
C PHE A 188 -14.45 0.70 13.58
N THR A 189 -14.84 1.05 12.35
CA THR A 189 -14.37 0.33 11.16
C THR A 189 -13.69 1.23 10.16
N ILE A 190 -12.79 0.62 9.39
CA ILE A 190 -12.26 1.17 8.16
C ILE A 190 -12.60 0.18 7.05
N THR A 191 -13.42 0.63 6.10
CA THR A 191 -13.76 -0.13 4.90
C THR A 191 -13.01 0.43 3.71
N LEU A 192 -12.30 -0.43 3.00
CA LEU A 192 -11.70 -0.14 1.71
C LEU A 192 -12.53 -0.81 0.62
N ALA A 193 -12.86 -0.08 -0.42
CA ALA A 193 -13.51 -0.61 -1.61
C ALA A 193 -12.90 0.04 -2.84
N ALA A 194 -12.94 -0.66 -3.98
CA ALA A 194 -12.46 -0.10 -5.23
C ALA A 194 -13.43 -0.39 -6.37
N LYS A 195 -13.53 0.55 -7.31
CA LYS A 195 -14.28 0.37 -8.55
C LYS A 195 -13.44 0.75 -9.75
N GLU A 196 -13.55 -0.02 -10.82
CA GLU A 196 -12.93 0.33 -12.09
C GLU A 196 -13.54 1.64 -12.61
N VAL A 197 -12.67 2.53 -13.09
CA VAL A 197 -13.08 3.82 -13.67
C VAL A 197 -12.78 3.77 -15.16
N ALA A 198 -13.76 4.16 -15.97
CA ALA A 198 -13.53 4.29 -17.40
C ALA A 198 -12.44 5.35 -17.69
N PRO A 199 -11.53 5.10 -18.64
CA PRO A 199 -10.46 6.02 -19.01
C PRO A 199 -10.96 7.34 -19.61
#